data_AF-A0A2P6R5D4-F1
#
_entry.id   AF-A0A2P6R5D4-F1
#
_cell.length_a   1.000
_cell.length_b   1.000
_cell.length_c   1.000
_cell.angle_alpha   90.00
_cell.angle_beta   90.00
_cell.angle_gamma   90.00
#
_symmetry.space_group_name_H-M   'P 1'
#
loop_
_entity.id
_entity.type
_entity.pdbx_description
1 polymer ?
#
loop_
_entity_poly.entity_id
_entity_poly.type
_entity_poly.pdbx_seq_one_letter_code
_entity_poly.pdbx_strand_id
1 'polypeptide(L)'
;MAVPVEEAIAALSTFSLEDEQAEVQGPGVWVSTDTGATDSPIEYSDVSAYRLSLSEDTKALNQLNALILEGKEMGSVLYTYRSCVKALPQLPDSMKQNQADLYLETYQVLDLEMSRLREIQRWQASAASKLAADMQRFSRPERRINGPTVTHLWSMLKLLDTLVQLDHLKNAKASIPNDFSWYKRTFTQVSVQWHDTDSMREELDDLQIFLSTRWAILLNLHAEMFRVNNVEDILQVLIVFAVESLELDFALLFPERHILLRVLPILVVLATSSEKDSESLYKRVKINRLINIFKNDPVIPAFPDLHLSPAAIMKELSMYFQKFSAQTRLLSLPSPHELPAREAQEYPLFIFFVSLLTELT
;
A
#
# COMPACT_ATOMS: atom_id res chain seq x y z
N MET A 1 -30.72 -24.00 -31.51
CA MET A 1 -32.13 -24.13 -31.09
C MET A 1 -32.85 -22.94 -31.70
N ALA A 2 -33.74 -23.17 -32.67
CA ALA A 2 -34.42 -22.08 -33.38
C ALA A 2 -35.64 -21.64 -32.58
N VAL A 3 -35.75 -20.35 -32.27
CA VAL A 3 -36.91 -19.78 -31.57
C VAL A 3 -38.12 -19.83 -32.51
N PRO A 4 -39.27 -20.38 -32.08
CA PRO A 4 -40.49 -20.38 -32.87
C PRO A 4 -40.92 -18.97 -33.27
N VAL A 5 -41.38 -18.82 -34.52
CA VAL A 5 -41.74 -17.52 -35.11
C VAL A 5 -42.82 -16.79 -34.29
N GLU A 6 -43.72 -17.54 -33.68
CA GLU A 6 -44.82 -17.00 -32.86
C GLU A 6 -44.31 -16.37 -31.54
N GLU A 7 -43.28 -16.94 -30.93
CA GLU A 7 -42.62 -16.38 -29.75
C GLU A 7 -41.86 -15.09 -30.09
N ALA A 8 -41.21 -15.05 -31.26
CA ALA A 8 -40.53 -13.86 -31.73
C ALA A 8 -41.51 -12.71 -32.03
N ILE A 9 -42.68 -13.01 -32.61
CA ILE A 9 -43.74 -12.03 -32.87
C ILE A 9 -44.32 -11.50 -31.54
N ALA A 10 -44.55 -12.38 -30.55
CA ALA A 10 -45.02 -11.97 -29.23
C ALA A 10 -44.01 -11.04 -28.53
N ALA A 11 -42.70 -11.33 -28.63
CA ALA A 11 -41.64 -10.50 -28.06
C ALA A 11 -41.49 -9.13 -28.75
N LEU A 12 -41.79 -9.03 -30.04
CA LEU A 12 -41.79 -7.75 -30.77
C LEU A 12 -43.04 -6.91 -30.44
N SER A 13 -44.15 -7.55 -30.11
CA SER A 13 -45.41 -6.87 -29.75
C SER A 13 -45.38 -6.18 -28.37
N THR A 14 -44.39 -6.51 -27.52
CA THR A 14 -44.18 -5.84 -26.22
C THR A 14 -43.25 -4.63 -26.31
N PHE A 15 -42.62 -4.38 -27.46
CA PHE A 15 -41.78 -3.22 -27.69
C PHE A 15 -42.62 -2.02 -28.16
N SER A 16 -42.70 -0.98 -27.33
CA SER A 16 -43.22 0.33 -27.72
C SER A 16 -42.07 1.20 -28.18
N LEU A 17 -42.04 1.58 -29.46
CA LEU A 17 -41.11 2.59 -29.97
C LEU A 17 -41.82 3.95 -29.92
N GLU A 18 -41.20 4.94 -29.29
CA GLU A 18 -41.72 6.31 -29.25
C GLU A 18 -41.42 7.01 -30.58
N ASP A 19 -42.46 7.59 -31.20
CA ASP A 19 -42.36 8.35 -32.45
C ASP A 19 -41.66 9.70 -32.19
N GLU A 20 -40.32 9.68 -32.12
CA GLU A 20 -39.35 10.79 -32.33
C GLU A 20 -37.96 10.40 -31.80
N GLN A 21 -37.43 9.24 -32.20
CA GLN A 21 -36.06 8.87 -31.89
C GLN A 21 -35.07 9.55 -32.83
N ALA A 22 -34.01 10.14 -32.27
CA ALA A 22 -32.91 10.72 -33.03
C ALA A 22 -32.21 9.66 -33.90
N GLU A 23 -31.73 10.05 -35.09
CA GLU A 23 -30.95 9.18 -35.97
C GLU A 23 -29.76 8.54 -35.20
N VAL A 24 -29.78 7.22 -35.03
CA VAL A 24 -28.82 6.47 -34.18
C VAL A 24 -27.47 6.20 -34.88
N GLN A 25 -27.29 6.63 -36.13
CA GLN A 25 -26.03 6.45 -36.87
C GLN A 25 -25.59 7.78 -37.49
N GLY A 26 -24.76 8.53 -36.74
CA GLY A 26 -23.89 9.54 -37.33
C GLY A 26 -22.76 8.89 -38.15
N PRO A 27 -22.01 9.67 -38.98
CA PRO A 27 -20.89 9.14 -39.76
C PRO A 27 -19.93 8.37 -38.83
N GLY A 28 -19.63 7.13 -39.19
CA GLY A 28 -18.80 6.24 -38.39
C GLY A 28 -17.43 6.83 -38.12
N VAL A 29 -17.23 7.38 -36.93
CA VAL A 29 -15.92 7.70 -36.40
C VAL A 29 -15.33 6.40 -35.90
N TRP A 30 -14.19 6.01 -36.47
CA TRP A 30 -13.39 4.91 -35.94
C TRP A 30 -12.94 5.30 -34.54
N VAL A 31 -13.55 4.70 -33.52
CA VAL A 31 -13.07 4.76 -32.15
C VAL A 31 -11.97 3.71 -32.03
N SER A 32 -10.73 4.13 -31.80
CA SER A 32 -9.69 3.19 -31.36
C SER A 32 -10.13 2.57 -30.04
N THR A 33 -10.03 1.25 -29.94
CA THR A 33 -10.23 0.52 -28.70
C THR A 33 -9.05 0.74 -27.77
N ASP A 34 -8.93 1.94 -27.21
CA ASP A 34 -8.23 2.13 -25.93
C ASP A 34 -9.28 1.95 -24.84
N THR A 35 -9.33 0.76 -24.27
CA THR A 35 -10.12 0.48 -23.07
C THR A 35 -9.46 1.18 -21.88
N GLY A 36 -9.86 2.44 -21.67
CA GLY A 36 -9.62 3.21 -20.46
C GLY A 36 -8.24 3.87 -20.39
N ALA A 37 -8.22 5.20 -20.46
CA ALA A 37 -7.11 5.96 -19.89
C ALA A 37 -7.17 5.81 -18.37
N THR A 38 -6.29 4.98 -17.82
CA THR A 38 -6.03 4.90 -16.37
C THR A 38 -5.24 6.11 -15.88
N ASP A 39 -4.65 6.88 -16.79
CA ASP A 39 -4.03 8.18 -16.54
C ASP A 39 -4.92 9.31 -17.05
N SER A 40 -5.40 10.12 -16.11
CA SER A 40 -6.01 11.41 -16.40
C SER A 40 -4.95 12.49 -16.16
N PRO A 41 -4.64 13.37 -17.13
CA PRO A 41 -3.66 14.45 -16.93
C PRO A 41 -4.11 15.49 -15.89
N ILE A 42 -5.39 15.43 -15.47
CA ILE A 42 -5.96 16.22 -14.39
C ILE A 42 -6.36 15.35 -13.19
N GLU A 43 -5.98 14.06 -13.19
CA GLU A 43 -6.36 13.07 -12.18
C GLU A 43 -7.85 13.19 -11.81
N TYR A 44 -8.78 13.23 -12.75
CA TYR A 44 -10.21 13.41 -12.45
C TYR A 44 -10.60 14.72 -11.72
N SER A 45 -9.74 15.72 -11.56
CA SER A 45 -10.10 16.97 -10.87
C SER A 45 -11.32 17.63 -11.54
N ASP A 46 -12.42 17.74 -10.79
CA ASP A 46 -13.68 18.28 -11.31
C ASP A 46 -13.60 19.81 -11.46
N VAL A 47 -13.99 20.32 -12.63
CA VAL A 47 -14.18 21.76 -12.83
C VAL A 47 -15.57 22.09 -12.31
N SER A 48 -15.67 23.03 -11.36
CA SER A 48 -16.89 23.39 -10.62
C SER A 48 -18.10 23.84 -11.46
N ALA A 49 -18.04 23.75 -12.79
CA ALA A 49 -19.07 24.16 -13.72
C ALA A 49 -20.33 23.28 -13.65
N TYR A 50 -20.22 22.00 -13.25
CA TYR A 50 -21.37 21.08 -13.20
C TYR A 50 -21.40 20.26 -11.90
N ARG A 51 -22.61 20.00 -11.37
CA ARG A 51 -22.80 19.13 -10.21
C ARG A 51 -22.91 17.67 -10.66
N LEU A 52 -21.78 16.97 -10.67
CA LEU A 52 -21.72 15.55 -11.03
C LEU A 52 -22.07 14.64 -9.85
N SER A 53 -22.74 13.52 -10.13
CA SER A 53 -23.18 12.53 -9.13
C SER A 53 -22.03 11.81 -8.42
N LEU A 54 -20.86 11.70 -9.06
CA LEU A 54 -19.66 11.03 -8.55
C LEU A 54 -18.55 12.02 -8.11
N SER A 55 -18.88 13.29 -7.91
CA SER A 55 -17.90 14.33 -7.55
C SER A 55 -17.16 14.04 -6.24
N GLU A 56 -17.84 13.50 -5.23
CA GLU A 56 -17.19 13.11 -3.96
C GLU A 56 -16.22 11.94 -4.14
N ASP A 57 -16.61 10.92 -4.93
CA ASP A 57 -15.81 9.73 -5.20
C ASP A 57 -14.54 10.14 -5.97
N THR A 58 -14.72 11.04 -6.92
CA THR A 58 -13.62 11.62 -7.68
C THR A 58 -12.62 12.36 -6.78
N LYS A 59 -13.08 13.19 -5.85
CA LYS A 59 -12.20 13.87 -4.89
C LYS A 59 -11.43 12.89 -3.99
N ALA A 60 -12.08 11.82 -3.57
CA ALA A 60 -11.45 10.78 -2.76
C ALA A 60 -10.34 10.05 -3.54
N LEU A 61 -10.59 9.68 -4.81
CA LEU A 61 -9.57 9.08 -5.68
C LEU A 61 -8.32 9.96 -5.78
N ASN A 62 -8.51 11.26 -5.99
CA ASN A 62 -7.39 12.19 -6.18
C ASN A 62 -6.57 12.29 -4.90
N GLN A 63 -7.24 12.33 -3.75
CA GLN A 63 -6.57 12.31 -2.47
C GLN A 63 -5.76 11.03 -2.27
N LEU A 64 -6.31 9.86 -2.62
CA LEU A 64 -5.58 8.59 -2.54
C LEU A 64 -4.40 8.55 -3.51
N ASN A 65 -4.56 9.03 -4.75
CA ASN A 65 -3.50 9.07 -5.75
C ASN A 65 -2.35 10.00 -5.35
N ALA A 66 -2.65 11.18 -4.82
CA ALA A 66 -1.63 12.10 -4.29
C ALA A 66 -0.82 11.43 -3.17
N LEU A 67 -1.48 10.75 -2.23
CA LEU A 67 -0.79 9.98 -1.19
C LEU A 67 0.06 8.86 -1.79
N ILE A 68 -0.45 8.10 -2.76
CA ILE A 68 0.32 7.04 -3.42
C ILE A 68 1.60 7.61 -4.05
N LEU A 69 1.52 8.77 -4.71
CA LEU A 69 2.68 9.42 -5.32
C LEU A 69 3.70 9.87 -4.26
N GLU A 70 3.26 10.62 -3.25
CA GLU A 70 4.11 11.07 -2.14
C GLU A 70 4.80 9.89 -1.44
N GLY A 71 4.06 8.81 -1.18
CA GLY A 71 4.59 7.60 -0.54
C GLY A 71 5.63 6.87 -1.40
N LYS A 72 5.51 6.89 -2.74
CA LYS A 72 6.53 6.33 -3.64
C LYS A 72 7.82 7.14 -3.64
N GLU A 73 7.73 8.47 -3.57
CA GLU A 73 8.89 9.34 -3.43
C GLU A 73 9.62 9.06 -2.11
N MET A 74 8.88 8.96 -1.01
CA MET A 74 9.42 8.57 0.29
C MET A 74 10.05 7.17 0.27
N GLY A 75 9.47 6.23 -0.47
CA GLY A 75 10.03 4.90 -0.69
C GLY A 75 11.40 4.96 -1.37
N SER A 76 11.54 5.84 -2.36
CA SER A 76 12.82 6.08 -3.05
C SER A 76 13.88 6.67 -2.12
N VAL A 77 13.49 7.57 -1.20
CA VAL A 77 14.38 8.11 -0.15
C VAL A 77 14.87 7.00 0.78
N LEU A 78 13.97 6.14 1.29
CA LEU A 78 14.36 5.04 2.17
C LEU A 78 15.24 4.02 1.45
N TYR A 79 14.93 3.72 0.20
CA TYR A 79 15.69 2.77 -0.60
C TYR A 79 17.12 3.25 -0.87
N THR A 80 17.29 4.54 -1.17
CA THR A 80 18.59 5.14 -1.45
C THR A 80 19.36 5.51 -0.19
N TYR A 81 18.74 5.42 1.00
CA TYR A 81 19.39 5.69 2.28
C TYR A 81 20.65 4.84 2.46
N ARG A 82 21.77 5.51 2.71
CA ARG A 82 23.08 4.94 3.06
C ARG A 82 23.55 5.55 4.38
N SER A 83 24.32 4.77 5.14
CA SER A 83 24.78 5.22 6.46
C SER A 83 25.68 6.46 6.34
N CYS A 84 25.27 7.54 6.98
CA CYS A 84 26.03 8.77 7.13
C CYS A 84 27.19 8.55 8.10
N VAL A 85 26.96 7.81 9.20
CA VAL A 85 27.98 7.55 10.22
C VAL A 85 29.19 6.83 9.66
N LYS A 86 29.00 5.92 8.70
CA LYS A 86 30.12 5.24 8.04
C LYS A 86 31.04 6.18 7.25
N ALA A 87 30.55 7.35 6.85
CA ALA A 87 31.33 8.35 6.14
C ALA A 87 31.97 9.39 7.08
N LEU A 88 31.54 9.48 8.33
CA LEU A 88 32.04 10.46 9.29
C LEU A 88 33.39 10.04 9.90
N PRO A 89 34.33 10.98 10.07
CA PRO A 89 35.66 10.69 10.61
C PRO A 89 35.58 10.32 12.09
N GLN A 90 36.23 9.22 12.48
CA GLN A 90 36.41 8.86 13.89
C GLN A 90 37.70 9.51 14.41
N LEU A 91 37.58 10.49 15.30
CA LEU A 91 38.74 11.16 15.90
C LEU A 91 39.35 10.32 17.03
N PRO A 92 40.68 10.22 17.11
CA PRO A 92 41.37 9.69 18.29
C PRO A 92 41.14 10.57 19.53
N ASP A 93 41.20 9.96 20.72
CA ASP A 93 41.02 10.63 22.02
C ASP A 93 42.01 11.79 22.30
N SER A 94 43.06 11.94 21.48
CA SER A 94 44.05 13.01 21.57
C SER A 94 43.58 14.36 21.00
N MET A 95 42.50 14.41 20.20
CA MET A 95 41.99 15.64 19.55
C MET A 95 40.72 16.21 20.19
N LYS A 96 40.62 16.19 21.54
CA LYS A 96 39.42 16.62 22.29
C LYS A 96 38.96 18.06 22.02
N GLN A 97 39.86 18.97 21.65
CA GLN A 97 39.50 20.38 21.37
C GLN A 97 38.68 20.54 20.08
N ASN A 98 38.93 19.72 19.05
CA ASN A 98 38.16 19.73 17.80
C ASN A 98 36.93 18.82 17.85
N GLN A 99 36.69 18.17 19.00
CA GLN A 99 35.64 17.17 19.14
C GLN A 99 34.24 17.80 19.26
N ALA A 100 34.14 18.98 19.89
CA ALA A 100 32.88 19.70 20.01
C ALA A 100 32.36 20.16 18.64
N ASP A 101 33.23 20.76 17.83
CA ASP A 101 32.91 21.18 16.46
C ASP A 101 32.54 19.98 15.59
N LEU A 102 33.29 18.88 15.69
CA LEU A 102 32.94 17.64 14.98
C LEU A 102 31.56 17.11 15.39
N TYR A 103 31.22 17.13 16.69
CA TYR A 103 29.89 16.69 17.15
C TYR A 103 28.77 17.58 16.63
N LEU A 104 29.00 18.89 16.54
CA LEU A 104 28.05 19.83 15.97
C LEU A 104 27.82 19.57 14.47
N GLU A 105 28.90 19.45 13.69
CA GLU A 105 28.83 19.15 12.25
C GLU A 105 28.18 17.77 12.01
N THR A 106 28.56 16.76 12.80
CA THR A 106 27.94 15.43 12.77
C THR A 106 26.45 15.50 13.05
N TYR A 107 26.05 16.28 14.07
CA TYR A 107 24.65 16.48 14.40
C TYR A 107 23.89 17.11 13.24
N GLN A 108 24.42 18.17 12.61
CA GLN A 108 23.76 18.87 11.51
C GLN A 108 23.54 17.96 10.29
N VAL A 109 24.55 17.16 9.93
CA VAL A 109 24.42 16.19 8.82
C VAL A 109 23.36 15.14 9.13
N LEU A 110 23.38 14.58 10.35
CA LEU A 110 22.41 13.58 10.76
C LEU A 110 21.00 14.16 10.90
N ASP A 111 20.85 15.41 11.37
CA ASP A 111 19.54 16.04 11.58
C ASP A 111 18.76 16.21 10.27
N LEU A 112 19.45 16.50 9.16
CA LEU A 112 18.83 16.53 7.84
C LEU A 112 18.19 15.19 7.48
N GLU A 113 18.92 14.09 7.70
CA GLU A 113 18.41 12.74 7.41
C GLU A 113 17.32 12.31 8.41
N MET A 114 17.45 12.66 9.68
CA MET A 114 16.41 12.38 10.68
C MET A 114 15.14 13.20 10.43
N SER A 115 15.26 14.40 9.87
CA SER A 115 14.11 15.21 9.44
C SER A 115 13.29 14.51 8.37
N ARG A 116 13.94 13.87 7.39
CA ARG A 116 13.26 13.05 6.37
C ARG A 116 12.53 11.85 7.01
N LEU A 117 13.13 11.20 7.99
CA LEU A 117 12.49 10.09 8.71
C LEU A 117 11.28 10.56 9.56
N ARG A 118 11.36 11.75 10.18
CA ARG A 118 10.21 12.39 10.87
C ARG A 118 9.10 12.75 9.90
N GLU A 119 9.44 13.16 8.69
CA GLU A 119 8.45 13.44 7.64
C GLU A 119 7.71 12.17 7.23
N ILE A 120 8.42 11.07 6.98
CA ILE A 120 7.83 9.76 6.70
C ILE A 120 6.93 9.31 7.85
N GLN A 121 7.37 9.46 9.10
CA GLN A 121 6.59 9.12 10.29
C GLN A 121 5.27 9.90 10.38
N ARG A 122 5.30 11.21 10.10
CA ARG A 122 4.10 12.07 10.10
C ARG A 122 3.19 11.76 8.91
N TRP A 123 3.78 11.58 7.72
CA TRP A 123 3.06 11.28 6.50
C TRP A 123 2.30 9.96 6.59
N GLN A 124 2.96 8.88 7.04
CA GLN A 124 2.30 7.58 7.15
C GLN A 124 1.12 7.62 8.13
N ALA A 125 1.20 8.43 9.20
CA ALA A 125 0.10 8.61 10.14
C ALA A 125 -1.10 9.31 9.49
N SER A 126 -0.83 10.36 8.71
CA SER A 126 -1.86 11.04 7.91
C SER A 126 -2.49 10.12 6.86
N ALA A 127 -1.67 9.37 6.12
CA ALA A 127 -2.09 8.46 5.07
C ALA A 127 -2.95 7.31 5.64
N ALA A 128 -2.54 6.72 6.76
CA ALA A 128 -3.30 5.69 7.46
C ALA A 128 -4.68 6.18 7.91
N SER A 129 -4.75 7.36 8.51
CA SER A 129 -6.01 7.95 8.98
C SER A 129 -6.97 8.26 7.81
N LYS A 130 -6.43 8.82 6.72
CA LYS A 130 -7.21 9.11 5.50
C LYS A 130 -7.71 7.83 4.82
N LEU A 131 -6.89 6.78 4.74
CA LEU A 131 -7.29 5.49 4.18
C LEU A 131 -8.41 4.84 5.02
N ALA A 132 -8.27 4.83 6.34
CA ALA A 132 -9.29 4.28 7.24
C ALA A 132 -10.62 5.05 7.12
N ALA A 133 -10.58 6.38 7.05
CA ALA A 133 -11.75 7.22 6.85
C ALA A 133 -12.41 6.98 5.47
N ASP A 134 -11.62 6.81 4.41
CA ASP A 134 -12.13 6.50 3.08
C ASP A 134 -12.81 5.13 3.03
N MET A 135 -12.21 4.10 3.63
CA MET A 135 -12.84 2.78 3.78
C MET A 135 -14.17 2.89 4.54
N GLN A 136 -14.20 3.60 5.67
CA GLN A 136 -15.41 3.77 6.48
C GLN A 136 -16.57 4.41 5.69
N ARG A 137 -16.27 5.28 4.72
CA ARG A 137 -17.27 5.96 3.90
C ARG A 137 -18.17 4.98 3.14
N PHE A 138 -17.62 3.86 2.67
CA PHE A 138 -18.36 2.82 1.96
C PHE A 138 -19.12 1.86 2.88
N SER A 139 -18.86 1.90 4.19
CA SER A 139 -19.62 1.14 5.20
C SER A 139 -20.91 1.84 5.65
N ARG A 140 -21.15 3.09 5.21
CA ARG A 140 -22.39 3.83 5.51
C ARG A 140 -23.60 3.21 4.79
N PRO A 141 -24.79 3.14 5.41
CA PRO A 141 -25.96 2.47 4.83
C PRO A 141 -26.31 2.92 3.39
N GLU A 142 -26.20 4.22 3.12
CA GLU A 142 -26.46 4.83 1.81
C GLU A 142 -25.47 4.40 0.72
N ARG A 143 -24.21 4.15 1.09
CA ARG A 143 -23.13 3.78 0.18
C ARG A 143 -22.89 2.27 0.14
N ARG A 144 -23.34 1.51 1.16
CA ARG A 144 -23.18 0.06 1.26
C ARG A 144 -23.87 -0.70 0.12
N ILE A 145 -24.94 -0.14 -0.45
CA ILE A 145 -25.69 -0.74 -1.56
C ILE A 145 -24.88 -0.69 -2.87
N ASN A 146 -24.20 0.44 -3.13
CA ASN A 146 -23.47 0.65 -4.38
C ASN A 146 -21.99 0.24 -4.28
N GLY A 147 -21.42 0.28 -3.07
CA GLY A 147 -20.02 -0.07 -2.82
C GLY A 147 -19.02 0.88 -3.49
N PRO A 148 -17.72 0.63 -3.30
CA PRO A 148 -16.66 1.30 -4.04
C PRO A 148 -16.60 0.82 -5.49
N THR A 149 -16.23 1.71 -6.40
CA THR A 149 -15.92 1.36 -7.79
C THR A 149 -14.62 0.56 -7.88
N VAL A 150 -14.40 -0.17 -8.98
CA VAL A 150 -13.16 -0.92 -9.22
C VAL A 150 -11.92 -0.01 -9.12
N THR A 151 -12.00 1.22 -9.63
CA THR A 151 -10.93 2.22 -9.53
C THR A 151 -10.63 2.62 -8.08
N HIS A 152 -11.66 2.76 -7.22
CA HIS A 152 -11.48 3.00 -5.80
C HIS A 152 -10.83 1.82 -5.07
N LEU A 153 -11.29 0.60 -5.36
CA LEU A 153 -10.69 -0.61 -4.80
C LEU A 153 -9.19 -0.66 -5.10
N TRP A 154 -8.81 -0.43 -6.36
CA TRP A 154 -7.40 -0.34 -6.74
C TRP A 154 -6.64 0.77 -6.03
N SER A 155 -7.25 1.95 -5.86
CA SER A 155 -6.60 3.08 -5.17
C SER A 155 -6.36 2.79 -3.70
N MET A 156 -7.33 2.18 -3.00
CA MET A 156 -7.16 1.70 -1.63
C MET A 156 -6.05 0.65 -1.52
N LEU A 157 -6.01 -0.32 -2.44
CA LEU A 157 -4.99 -1.38 -2.47
C LEU A 157 -3.59 -0.83 -2.77
N LYS A 158 -3.47 0.12 -3.71
CA LYS A 158 -2.21 0.79 -4.05
C LYS A 158 -1.67 1.61 -2.88
N LEU A 159 -2.53 2.32 -2.15
CA LEU A 159 -2.10 3.06 -0.96
C LEU A 159 -1.68 2.11 0.17
N LEU A 160 -2.44 1.03 0.40
CA LEU A 160 -2.06 0.00 1.36
C LEU A 160 -0.70 -0.64 1.00
N ASP A 161 -0.49 -0.96 -0.28
CA ASP A 161 0.78 -1.50 -0.77
C ASP A 161 1.94 -0.53 -0.55
N THR A 162 1.72 0.77 -0.77
CA THR A 162 2.71 1.82 -0.51
C THR A 162 3.10 1.87 0.96
N LEU A 163 2.13 1.80 1.88
CA LEU A 163 2.39 1.72 3.33
C LEU A 163 3.19 0.46 3.71
N VAL A 164 2.85 -0.69 3.13
CA VAL A 164 3.55 -1.97 3.35
C VAL A 164 4.99 -1.90 2.86
N GLN A 165 5.22 -1.35 1.67
CA GLN A 165 6.56 -1.19 1.11
C GLN A 165 7.42 -0.26 1.96
N LEU A 166 6.88 0.86 2.44
CA LEU A 166 7.60 1.79 3.33
C LEU A 166 8.02 1.13 4.63
N ASP A 167 7.13 0.36 5.26
CA ASP A 167 7.43 -0.35 6.50
C ASP A 167 8.52 -1.41 6.27
N HIS A 168 8.41 -2.14 5.16
CA HIS A 168 9.40 -3.15 4.79
C HIS A 168 10.78 -2.54 4.50
N LEU A 169 10.85 -1.45 3.72
CA LEU A 169 12.09 -0.72 3.43
C LEU A 169 12.74 -0.16 4.69
N LYS A 170 11.94 0.48 5.56
CA LYS A 170 12.37 0.95 6.88
C LYS A 170 13.04 -0.18 7.66
N ASN A 171 12.40 -1.34 7.74
CA ASN A 171 12.87 -2.46 8.55
C ASN A 171 14.06 -3.21 7.91
N ALA A 172 14.23 -3.14 6.58
CA ALA A 172 15.36 -3.74 5.87
C ALA A 172 16.68 -2.96 6.04
N LYS A 173 16.61 -1.67 6.41
CA LYS A 173 17.76 -0.77 6.46
C LYS A 173 18.39 -0.69 7.85
N ALA A 174 19.33 -1.59 8.13
CA ALA A 174 20.10 -1.60 9.39
C ALA A 174 20.94 -0.31 9.63
N SER A 175 21.21 0.50 8.59
CA SER A 175 21.89 1.79 8.74
C SER A 175 21.07 2.83 9.49
N ILE A 176 19.74 2.81 9.34
CA ILE A 176 18.84 3.80 9.95
C ILE A 176 18.93 3.80 11.49
N PRO A 177 18.74 2.66 12.19
CA PRO A 177 18.83 2.65 13.66
C PRO A 177 20.25 2.97 14.16
N ASN A 178 21.29 2.64 13.38
CA ASN A 178 22.67 2.96 13.72
C ASN A 178 22.94 4.47 13.65
N ASP A 179 22.53 5.11 12.56
CA ASP A 179 22.68 6.56 12.37
C ASP A 179 21.83 7.33 13.39
N PHE A 180 20.61 6.86 13.66
CA PHE A 180 19.74 7.43 14.70
C PHE A 180 20.36 7.33 16.11
N SER A 181 21.02 6.22 16.43
CA SER A 181 21.72 6.06 17.71
C SER A 181 22.86 7.06 17.87
N TRP A 182 23.59 7.36 16.79
CA TRP A 182 24.60 8.40 16.78
C TRP A 182 24.00 9.79 16.91
N TYR A 183 22.91 10.06 16.19
CA TYR A 183 22.17 11.31 16.28
C TYR A 183 21.71 11.63 17.71
N LYS A 184 21.15 10.65 18.44
CA LYS A 184 20.78 10.84 19.86
C LYS A 184 21.98 11.16 20.75
N ARG A 185 23.12 10.51 20.51
CA ARG A 185 24.36 10.78 21.27
C ARG A 185 24.88 12.19 21.01
N THR A 186 24.96 12.60 19.74
CA THR A 186 25.45 13.94 19.38
C THR A 186 24.48 15.01 19.84
N PHE A 187 23.16 14.80 19.70
CA PHE A 187 22.13 15.69 20.25
C PHE A 187 22.37 15.97 21.74
N THR A 188 22.62 14.94 22.55
CA THR A 188 22.86 15.09 23.99
C THR A 188 24.09 15.96 24.31
N GLN A 189 25.10 15.94 23.45
CA GLN A 189 26.32 16.75 23.61
C GLN A 189 26.11 18.21 23.17
N VAL A 190 25.37 18.44 22.08
CA VAL A 190 25.23 19.77 21.46
C VAL A 190 24.04 20.57 22.02
N SER A 191 22.98 19.89 22.50
CA SER A 191 21.74 20.54 22.91
C SER A 191 21.75 21.12 24.33
N VAL A 192 22.87 20.99 25.07
CA VAL A 192 22.97 21.42 26.48
C VAL A 192 22.61 22.89 26.68
N GLN A 193 22.84 23.73 25.66
CA GLN A 193 22.62 25.17 25.71
C GLN A 193 21.35 25.61 24.96
N TRP A 194 20.56 24.68 24.44
CA TRP A 194 19.42 24.99 23.58
C TRP A 194 18.13 25.17 24.39
N HIS A 195 17.33 26.14 23.96
CA HIS A 195 15.95 26.33 24.43
C HIS A 195 15.07 25.23 23.79
N ASP A 196 13.99 24.81 24.46
CA ASP A 196 13.06 23.75 24.01
C ASP A 196 13.62 22.32 23.88
N THR A 197 14.71 22.02 24.58
CA THR A 197 15.34 20.69 24.58
C THR A 197 14.38 19.57 24.99
N ASP A 198 13.38 19.82 25.85
CA ASP A 198 12.45 18.79 26.31
C ASP A 198 11.46 18.35 25.23
N SER A 199 10.88 19.28 24.46
CA SER A 199 10.00 18.95 23.34
C SER A 199 10.75 18.19 22.24
N MET A 200 11.98 18.59 21.93
CA MET A 200 12.82 17.86 20.98
C MET A 200 13.15 16.43 21.45
N ARG A 201 13.27 16.21 22.77
CA ARG A 201 13.48 14.87 23.35
C ARG A 201 12.25 13.99 23.19
N GLU A 202 11.05 14.54 23.37
CA GLU A 202 9.80 13.82 23.14
C GLU A 202 9.68 13.37 21.68
N GLU A 203 9.91 14.27 20.72
CA GLU A 203 9.91 13.92 19.29
C GLU A 203 10.97 12.86 18.94
N LEU A 204 12.14 12.93 19.58
CA LEU A 204 13.19 11.93 19.44
C LEU A 204 12.77 10.56 19.97
N ASP A 205 12.08 10.51 21.09
CA ASP A 205 11.62 9.26 21.69
C ASP A 205 10.47 8.65 20.86
N ASP A 206 9.56 9.46 20.33
CA ASP A 206 8.53 9.02 19.38
C ASP A 206 9.15 8.45 18.10
N LEU A 207 10.14 9.14 17.54
CA LEU A 207 10.87 8.64 16.37
C LEU A 207 11.63 7.34 16.70
N GLN A 208 12.20 7.21 17.90
CA GLN A 208 12.85 5.98 18.33
C GLN A 208 11.87 4.80 18.37
N ILE A 209 10.66 5.01 18.92
CA ILE A 209 9.62 3.98 18.95
C ILE A 209 9.24 3.58 17.53
N PHE A 210 9.02 4.55 16.65
CA PHE A 210 8.73 4.31 15.24
C PHE A 210 9.83 3.47 14.57
N LEU A 211 11.10 3.89 14.69
CA LEU A 211 12.23 3.23 14.04
C LEU A 211 12.49 1.81 14.56
N SER A 212 12.35 1.59 15.87
CA SER A 212 12.63 0.30 16.52
C SER A 212 11.50 -0.72 16.39
N THR A 213 10.26 -0.26 16.23
CA THR A 213 9.09 -1.14 16.12
C THR A 213 9.00 -1.70 14.70
N ARG A 214 9.02 -3.03 14.57
CA ARG A 214 8.67 -3.72 13.32
C ARG A 214 7.18 -3.55 13.04
N TRP A 215 6.82 -3.40 11.77
CA TRP A 215 5.43 -3.22 11.33
C TRP A 215 4.74 -1.99 11.93
N ALA A 216 5.51 -0.95 12.29
CA ALA A 216 4.98 0.24 12.98
C ALA A 216 3.91 0.99 12.15
N ILE A 217 4.08 1.07 10.83
CA ILE A 217 3.13 1.75 9.93
C ILE A 217 1.84 0.95 9.87
N LEU A 218 1.94 -0.37 9.75
CA LEU A 218 0.76 -1.23 9.71
C LEU A 218 0.00 -1.24 11.04
N LEU A 219 0.70 -1.27 12.17
CA LEU A 219 0.09 -1.19 13.49
C LEU A 219 -0.65 0.14 13.69
N ASN A 220 -0.09 1.24 13.19
CA ASN A 220 -0.77 2.53 13.17
C ASN A 220 -2.02 2.50 12.28
N LEU A 221 -1.94 1.93 11.07
CA LEU A 221 -3.12 1.76 10.20
C LEU A 221 -4.22 0.94 10.90
N HIS A 222 -3.88 -0.15 11.57
CA HIS A 222 -4.82 -0.94 12.35
C HIS A 222 -5.47 -0.12 13.47
N ALA A 223 -4.70 0.71 14.19
CA ALA A 223 -5.24 1.60 15.20
C ALA A 223 -6.22 2.63 14.61
N GLU A 224 -5.90 3.22 13.45
CA GLU A 224 -6.81 4.15 12.75
C GLU A 224 -8.09 3.44 12.29
N MET A 225 -8.00 2.24 11.72
CA MET A 225 -9.17 1.45 11.33
C MET A 225 -10.02 1.04 12.52
N PHE A 226 -9.44 0.76 13.68
CA PHE A 226 -10.20 0.45 14.89
C PHE A 226 -10.99 1.66 15.42
N ARG A 227 -10.49 2.89 15.19
CA ARG A 227 -11.21 4.12 15.58
C ARG A 227 -12.44 4.38 14.73
N VAL A 228 -12.49 3.84 13.51
CA VAL A 228 -13.61 4.01 12.58
C VAL A 228 -14.47 2.74 12.52
N ASN A 229 -15.77 2.87 12.83
CA ASN A 229 -16.65 1.70 12.89
C ASN A 229 -16.88 1.07 11.50
N ASN A 230 -17.03 -0.27 11.46
CA ASN A 230 -17.45 -1.07 10.30
C ASN A 230 -16.49 -1.12 9.10
N VAL A 231 -15.19 -0.89 9.28
CA VAL A 231 -14.20 -1.06 8.20
C VAL A 231 -14.07 -2.51 7.72
N GLU A 232 -14.38 -3.47 8.57
CA GLU A 232 -14.26 -4.91 8.28
C GLU A 232 -15.05 -5.37 7.06
N ASP A 233 -16.21 -4.74 6.78
CA ASP A 233 -17.00 -5.02 5.58
C ASP A 233 -16.21 -4.71 4.30
N ILE A 234 -15.44 -3.61 4.31
CA ILE A 234 -14.63 -3.17 3.16
C ILE A 234 -13.36 -3.99 3.04
N LEU A 235 -12.73 -4.40 4.15
CA LEU A 235 -11.61 -5.34 4.10
C LEU A 235 -12.03 -6.65 3.43
N GLN A 236 -13.23 -7.17 3.72
CA GLN A 236 -13.73 -8.37 3.05
C GLN A 236 -13.95 -8.17 1.55
N VAL A 237 -14.48 -7.01 1.14
CA VAL A 237 -14.64 -6.68 -0.29
C VAL A 237 -13.28 -6.62 -0.99
N LEU A 238 -12.28 -6.00 -0.36
CA LEU A 238 -10.91 -5.92 -0.88
C LEU A 238 -10.26 -7.31 -1.00
N ILE A 239 -10.45 -8.20 -0.02
CA ILE A 239 -9.93 -9.57 -0.07
C ILE A 239 -10.58 -10.36 -1.21
N VAL A 240 -11.91 -10.29 -1.34
CA VAL A 240 -12.63 -10.96 -2.43
C VAL A 240 -12.11 -10.46 -3.78
N PHE A 241 -12.03 -9.14 -3.95
CA PHE A 241 -11.51 -8.52 -5.17
C PHE A 241 -10.08 -8.96 -5.50
N ALA A 242 -9.18 -8.97 -4.50
CA ALA A 242 -7.79 -9.39 -4.70
C ALA A 242 -7.69 -10.89 -5.08
N VAL A 243 -8.45 -11.75 -4.41
CA VAL A 243 -8.46 -13.19 -4.69
C VAL A 243 -9.04 -13.50 -6.06
N GLU A 244 -10.16 -12.87 -6.43
CA GLU A 244 -10.77 -13.04 -7.75
C GLU A 244 -9.85 -12.52 -8.86
N SER A 245 -9.24 -11.35 -8.67
CA SER A 245 -8.29 -10.80 -9.64
C SER A 245 -7.07 -11.71 -9.84
N LEU A 246 -6.51 -12.26 -8.76
CA LEU A 246 -5.36 -13.17 -8.82
C LEU A 246 -5.67 -14.54 -9.44
N GLU A 247 -6.91 -15.03 -9.29
CA GLU A 247 -7.33 -16.33 -9.83
C GLU A 247 -7.85 -16.26 -11.27
N LEU A 248 -8.50 -15.16 -11.66
CA LEU A 248 -9.03 -15.00 -13.02
C LEU A 248 -7.91 -14.81 -14.04
N ASP A 249 -6.73 -14.34 -13.61
CA ASP A 249 -5.45 -14.20 -14.36
C ASP A 249 -5.58 -13.59 -15.77
N PHE A 250 -6.68 -12.89 -16.05
CA PHE A 250 -6.96 -12.23 -17.32
C PHE A 250 -6.81 -10.72 -17.12
N ALA A 251 -5.87 -10.13 -17.87
CA ALA A 251 -5.59 -8.69 -17.94
C ALA A 251 -4.92 -7.99 -16.72
N LEU A 252 -4.22 -8.72 -15.82
CA LEU A 252 -3.35 -8.08 -14.82
C LEU A 252 -1.94 -7.85 -15.35
N LEU A 253 -1.43 -6.63 -15.20
CA LEU A 253 -0.01 -6.36 -15.40
C LEU A 253 0.81 -6.96 -14.24
N PHE A 254 2.07 -7.32 -14.48
CA PHE A 254 2.95 -7.85 -13.42
C PHE A 254 3.02 -6.96 -12.17
N PRO A 255 3.16 -5.62 -12.27
CA PRO A 255 3.15 -4.75 -11.08
C PRO A 255 1.85 -4.85 -10.28
N GLU A 256 0.70 -4.96 -10.95
CA GLU A 256 -0.62 -5.07 -10.33
C GLU A 256 -0.78 -6.42 -9.62
N ARG A 257 -0.34 -7.50 -10.27
CA ARG A 257 -0.28 -8.83 -9.64
C ARG A 257 0.56 -8.78 -8.36
N HIS A 258 1.74 -8.16 -8.40
CA HIS A 258 2.62 -8.08 -7.23
C HIS A 258 2.01 -7.22 -6.11
N ILE A 259 1.30 -6.13 -6.43
CA ILE A 259 0.55 -5.34 -5.44
C ILE A 259 -0.43 -6.25 -4.69
N LEU A 260 -1.27 -6.99 -5.42
CA LEU A 260 -2.27 -7.88 -4.83
C LEU A 260 -1.63 -8.94 -3.94
N LEU A 261 -0.54 -9.56 -4.40
CA LEU A 261 0.18 -10.58 -3.64
C LEU A 261 0.82 -10.05 -2.36
N ARG A 262 1.29 -8.78 -2.34
CA ARG A 262 1.85 -8.12 -1.15
C ARG A 262 0.79 -7.72 -0.13
N VAL A 263 -0.34 -7.17 -0.59
CA VAL A 263 -1.40 -6.68 0.32
C VAL A 263 -2.34 -7.76 0.82
N LEU A 264 -2.56 -8.85 0.07
CA LEU A 264 -3.46 -9.93 0.47
C LEU A 264 -3.14 -10.54 1.85
N PRO A 265 -1.88 -10.91 2.21
CA PRO A 265 -1.59 -11.43 3.55
C PRO A 265 -1.89 -10.40 4.64
N ILE A 266 -1.68 -9.12 4.36
CA ILE A 266 -1.96 -8.01 5.29
C ILE A 266 -3.47 -7.87 5.51
N LEU A 267 -4.25 -7.82 4.43
CA LEU A 267 -5.71 -7.74 4.49
C LEU A 267 -6.31 -8.89 5.29
N VAL A 268 -5.81 -10.13 5.09
CA VAL A 268 -6.28 -11.30 5.84
C VAL A 268 -5.99 -11.16 7.33
N VAL A 269 -4.80 -10.69 7.71
CA VAL A 269 -4.47 -10.44 9.12
C VAL A 269 -5.38 -9.37 9.72
N LEU A 270 -5.61 -8.27 9.00
CA LEU A 270 -6.46 -7.17 9.48
C LEU A 270 -7.93 -7.58 9.62
N ALA A 271 -8.47 -8.30 8.64
CA ALA A 271 -9.87 -8.77 8.64
C ALA A 271 -10.16 -9.92 9.64
N THR A 272 -9.14 -10.37 10.38
CA THR A 272 -9.25 -11.43 11.39
C THR A 272 -8.97 -10.90 12.79
N SER A 273 -9.35 -9.65 13.01
CA SER A 273 -9.31 -8.95 14.30
C SER A 273 -10.21 -9.60 15.37
N SER A 274 -11.29 -10.29 14.95
CA SER A 274 -12.21 -11.05 15.82
C SER A 274 -12.58 -12.43 15.25
N GLU A 275 -13.11 -13.31 16.09
CA GLU A 275 -13.62 -14.63 15.71
C GLU A 275 -14.83 -14.52 14.77
N LYS A 276 -15.75 -13.58 15.05
CA LYS A 276 -16.91 -13.30 14.20
C LYS A 276 -16.48 -12.86 12.80
N ASP A 277 -15.49 -11.97 12.74
CA ASP A 277 -14.99 -11.41 11.49
C ASP A 277 -14.27 -12.48 10.68
N SER A 278 -13.47 -13.32 11.35
CA SER A 278 -12.84 -14.51 10.74
C SER A 278 -13.87 -15.47 10.13
N GLU A 279 -14.94 -15.81 10.86
CA GLU A 279 -15.99 -16.69 10.34
C GLU A 279 -16.70 -16.06 9.13
N SER A 280 -16.98 -14.76 9.19
CA SER A 280 -17.62 -14.02 8.10
C SER A 280 -16.74 -13.95 6.84
N LEU A 281 -15.44 -13.75 7.01
CA LEU A 281 -14.45 -13.78 5.93
C LEU A 281 -14.44 -15.15 5.25
N TYR A 282 -14.35 -16.23 6.04
CA TYR A 282 -14.25 -17.59 5.48
C TYR A 282 -15.53 -18.11 4.86
N LYS A 283 -16.68 -17.51 5.18
CA LYS A 283 -17.93 -17.72 4.43
C LYS A 283 -17.85 -17.15 3.01
N ARG A 284 -17.13 -16.04 2.80
CA ARG A 284 -16.95 -15.39 1.49
C ARG A 284 -15.78 -15.97 0.69
N VAL A 285 -14.65 -16.19 1.35
CA VAL A 285 -13.42 -16.69 0.72
C VAL A 285 -12.92 -17.94 1.44
N LYS A 286 -12.92 -19.07 0.72
CA LYS A 286 -12.41 -20.33 1.26
C LYS A 286 -10.92 -20.20 1.58
N ILE A 287 -10.53 -20.57 2.81
CA ILE A 287 -9.13 -20.57 3.25
C ILE A 287 -8.17 -21.33 2.31
N ASN A 288 -8.66 -22.38 1.62
CA ASN A 288 -7.86 -23.13 0.65
C ASN A 288 -7.46 -22.30 -0.57
N ARG A 289 -8.30 -21.35 -1.01
CA ARG A 289 -7.97 -20.42 -2.11
C ARG A 289 -6.78 -19.55 -1.72
N LEU A 290 -6.83 -18.95 -0.53
CA LEU A 290 -5.74 -18.15 0.04
C LEU A 290 -4.44 -18.97 0.15
N ILE A 291 -4.52 -20.19 0.71
CA ILE A 291 -3.37 -21.09 0.82
C ILE A 291 -2.75 -21.39 -0.56
N ASN A 292 -3.57 -21.64 -1.58
CA ASN A 292 -3.08 -21.92 -2.92
C ASN A 292 -2.36 -20.72 -3.53
N ILE A 293 -2.93 -19.51 -3.41
CA ILE A 293 -2.29 -18.27 -3.86
C ILE A 293 -0.91 -18.10 -3.22
N PHE A 294 -0.83 -18.20 -1.88
CA PHE A 294 0.44 -18.01 -1.16
C PHE A 294 1.47 -19.12 -1.43
N LYS A 295 1.04 -20.32 -1.79
CA LYS A 295 1.94 -21.40 -2.21
C LYS A 295 2.48 -21.23 -3.62
N ASN A 296 1.66 -20.69 -4.53
CA ASN A 296 2.04 -20.47 -5.91
C ASN A 296 3.07 -19.34 -6.02
N ASP A 297 2.95 -18.30 -5.18
CA ASP A 297 3.85 -17.15 -5.14
C ASP A 297 4.47 -16.97 -3.75
N PRO A 298 5.42 -17.84 -3.35
CA PRO A 298 5.99 -17.85 -2.00
C PRO A 298 6.99 -16.70 -1.74
N VAL A 299 7.54 -16.14 -2.82
CA VAL A 299 8.47 -15.01 -2.84
C VAL A 299 7.97 -14.01 -3.88
N ILE A 300 7.80 -12.76 -3.48
CA ILE A 300 7.22 -11.70 -4.29
C ILE A 300 8.17 -10.50 -4.26
N PRO A 301 8.41 -9.82 -5.39
CA PRO A 301 9.18 -8.58 -5.38
C PRO A 301 8.46 -7.50 -4.55
N ALA A 302 9.20 -6.78 -3.71
CA ALA A 302 8.70 -5.65 -2.93
C ALA A 302 9.29 -4.34 -3.42
N PHE A 303 10.61 -4.29 -3.56
CA PHE A 303 11.39 -3.21 -4.16
C PHE A 303 12.48 -3.87 -5.03
N PRO A 304 13.20 -3.19 -5.95
CA PRO A 304 13.99 -3.83 -7.02
C PRO A 304 14.82 -5.07 -6.66
N ASP A 305 15.59 -5.02 -5.58
CA ASP A 305 16.40 -6.14 -5.05
C ASP A 305 15.84 -6.75 -3.75
N LEU A 306 14.71 -6.23 -3.28
CA LEU A 306 14.09 -6.60 -2.01
C LEU A 306 12.84 -7.45 -2.23
N HIS A 307 12.77 -8.57 -1.54
CA HIS A 307 11.70 -9.55 -1.70
C HIS A 307 10.93 -9.76 -0.40
N LEU A 308 9.64 -10.04 -0.52
CA LEU A 308 8.74 -10.39 0.56
C LEU A 308 8.26 -11.83 0.42
N SER A 309 7.85 -12.42 1.54
CA SER A 309 7.16 -13.71 1.56
C SER A 309 5.83 -13.58 2.29
N PRO A 310 4.68 -13.92 1.68
CA PRO A 310 3.38 -13.85 2.34
C PRO A 310 3.32 -14.63 3.64
N ALA A 311 3.93 -15.82 3.65
CA ALA A 311 4.01 -16.66 4.83
C ALA A 311 4.82 -16.01 5.95
N ALA A 312 5.97 -15.39 5.61
CA ALA A 312 6.79 -14.67 6.60
C ALA A 312 6.05 -13.46 7.16
N ILE A 313 5.38 -12.67 6.32
CA ILE A 313 4.54 -11.53 6.74
C ILE A 313 3.50 -11.98 7.78
N MET A 314 2.70 -13.00 7.45
CA MET A 314 1.66 -13.50 8.36
C MET A 314 2.25 -14.03 9.67
N LYS A 315 3.39 -14.73 9.60
CA LYS A 315 4.08 -15.26 10.79
C LYS A 315 4.61 -14.14 11.68
N GLU A 316 5.24 -13.12 11.13
CA GLU A 316 5.71 -11.96 11.89
C GLU A 316 4.55 -11.19 12.50
N LEU A 317 3.45 -10.99 11.76
CA LEU A 317 2.28 -10.28 12.27
C LEU A 317 1.51 -11.04 13.35
N SER A 318 1.59 -12.37 13.39
CA SER A 318 0.88 -13.18 14.39
C SER A 318 1.21 -12.80 15.84
N MET A 319 2.39 -12.21 16.12
CA MET A 319 2.75 -11.76 17.46
C MET A 319 1.95 -10.52 17.92
N TYR A 320 1.53 -9.69 16.96
CA TYR A 320 0.75 -8.49 17.22
C TYR A 320 -0.76 -8.75 17.19
N PHE A 321 -1.20 -9.72 16.38
CA PHE A 321 -2.61 -10.04 16.16
C PHE A 321 -2.99 -11.39 16.80
N GLN A 322 -3.29 -11.37 18.10
CA GLN A 322 -3.57 -12.58 18.90
C GLN A 322 -4.76 -13.42 18.40
N LYS A 323 -5.73 -12.80 17.72
CA LYS A 323 -6.87 -13.53 17.13
C LYS A 323 -6.49 -14.23 15.82
N PHE A 324 -5.60 -13.63 15.04
CA PHE A 324 -5.00 -14.27 13.86
C PHE A 324 -4.05 -15.40 14.23
N SER A 325 -3.35 -15.33 15.38
CA SER A 325 -2.40 -16.36 15.81
C SER A 325 -3.04 -17.75 16.00
N ALA A 326 -4.36 -17.81 16.21
CA ALA A 326 -5.11 -19.06 16.29
C ALA A 326 -5.28 -19.78 14.92
N GLN A 327 -4.92 -19.13 13.80
CA GLN A 327 -5.10 -19.65 12.44
C GLN A 327 -3.93 -20.53 11.99
N THR A 328 -3.75 -21.68 12.64
CA THR A 328 -2.61 -22.59 12.43
C THR A 328 -2.39 -22.98 10.97
N ARG A 329 -3.46 -23.08 10.15
CA ARG A 329 -3.38 -23.49 8.75
C ARG A 329 -2.68 -22.49 7.82
N LEU A 330 -2.80 -21.19 8.11
CA LEU A 330 -2.10 -20.14 7.34
C LEU A 330 -0.67 -19.96 7.87
N LEU A 331 -0.47 -20.16 9.16
CA LEU A 331 0.85 -20.07 9.80
C LEU A 331 1.74 -21.29 9.54
N SER A 332 1.18 -22.42 9.09
CA SER A 332 1.92 -23.63 8.71
C SER A 332 2.39 -23.62 7.25
N LEU A 333 2.30 -22.48 6.55
CA LEU A 333 2.85 -22.37 5.21
C LEU A 333 4.38 -22.47 5.26
N PRO A 334 5.00 -23.21 4.32
CA PRO A 334 6.43 -23.40 4.31
C PRO A 334 7.14 -22.06 4.11
N SER A 335 8.25 -21.89 4.81
CA SER A 335 9.12 -20.74 4.61
C SER A 335 9.80 -20.83 3.24
N PRO A 336 10.23 -19.71 2.62
CA PRO A 336 10.85 -19.73 1.30
C PRO A 336 12.02 -20.70 1.13
N HIS A 337 12.82 -20.90 2.19
CA HIS A 337 13.98 -21.80 2.19
C HIS A 337 13.61 -23.29 2.30
N GLU A 338 12.36 -23.62 2.65
CA GLU A 338 11.84 -24.98 2.75
C GLU A 338 11.22 -25.45 1.43
N LEU A 339 11.06 -24.54 0.46
CA LEU A 339 10.46 -24.84 -0.83
C LEU A 339 11.51 -25.39 -1.81
N PRO A 340 11.14 -26.39 -2.63
CA PRO A 340 12.02 -26.83 -3.71
C PRO A 340 12.28 -25.65 -4.66
N ALA A 341 13.48 -25.60 -5.23
CA ALA A 341 13.79 -24.61 -6.25
C ALA A 341 12.74 -24.71 -7.36
N ARG A 342 11.98 -23.63 -7.58
CA ARG A 342 11.08 -23.54 -8.72
C ARG A 342 11.97 -23.60 -9.95
N GLU A 343 11.76 -24.58 -10.83
CA GLU A 343 12.36 -24.55 -12.17
C GLU A 343 12.08 -23.16 -12.73
N ALA A 344 13.10 -22.52 -13.31
CA ALA A 344 13.00 -21.17 -13.84
C ALA A 344 11.96 -21.15 -14.97
N GLN A 345 10.68 -21.02 -14.63
CA GLN A 345 9.68 -20.49 -15.52
C GLN A 345 10.16 -19.08 -15.79
N GLU A 346 10.60 -18.87 -17.03
CA GLU A 346 11.14 -17.62 -17.53
C GLU A 346 10.33 -16.45 -16.97
N TYR A 347 10.87 -15.75 -15.96
CA TYR A 347 10.42 -14.39 -15.72
C TYR A 347 10.87 -13.63 -16.96
N PRO A 348 9.95 -13.08 -17.78
CA PRO A 348 10.38 -12.28 -18.91
C PRO A 348 11.15 -11.08 -18.35
N LEU A 349 12.47 -11.13 -18.50
CA LEU A 349 13.45 -10.11 -18.14
C LEU A 349 13.28 -8.79 -18.93
N PHE A 350 12.09 -8.55 -19.49
CA PHE A 350 11.86 -7.51 -20.49
C PHE A 350 11.65 -6.09 -19.94
N ILE A 351 11.63 -5.89 -18.61
CA ILE A 351 11.24 -4.58 -18.05
C ILE A 351 12.38 -3.83 -17.33
N PHE A 352 13.55 -4.43 -17.11
CA PHE A 352 14.70 -3.64 -16.58
C PHE A 352 15.35 -2.74 -17.63
N PHE A 353 15.14 -2.98 -18.93
CA PHE A 353 15.75 -2.18 -20.00
C PHE A 353 14.88 -1.06 -20.55
N VAL A 354 13.56 -1.07 -20.35
CA VAL A 354 12.67 -0.08 -20.98
C VAL A 354 12.55 1.20 -20.16
N SER A 355 12.53 1.13 -18.82
CA SER A 355 12.46 2.35 -18.00
C SER A 355 13.75 3.17 -17.97
N LEU A 356 14.92 2.58 -18.31
CA LEU A 356 16.18 3.34 -18.37
C LEU A 356 16.36 4.10 -19.70
N LEU A 357 15.57 3.77 -20.74
CA LEU A 357 15.69 4.37 -22.07
C LEU A 357 14.67 5.49 -22.32
N THR A 358 13.63 5.61 -21.51
CA THR A 358 12.63 6.70 -21.63
C THR A 358 12.98 7.97 -20.87
N GLU A 359 14.08 8.01 -20.09
CA GLU A 359 14.59 9.24 -19.47
C GLU A 359 15.80 9.85 -20.19
N LEU A 360 16.16 9.36 -21.39
CA LEU A 360 17.31 9.82 -22.17
C LEU A 360 16.98 10.36 -23.58
N THR A 361 15.73 10.73 -23.82
CA THR A 361 15.29 11.53 -24.98
C THR A 361 14.26 12.54 -24.54
#